data_AF-A0A926BAH5-F1
#
_entry.id   AF-A0A926BAH5-F1
#
_cell.length_a   1.000
_cell.length_b   1.000
_cell.length_c   1.000
_cell.angle_alpha   90.00
_cell.angle_beta   90.00
_cell.angle_gamma   90.00
#
_symmetry.space_group_name_H-M   'P 1'
#
loop_
_entity.id
_entity.type
_entity.pdbx_description
1 polymer ?
#
loop_
_entity_poly.entity_id
_entity_poly.type
_entity_poly.pdbx_seq_one_letter_code
_entity_poly.pdbx_strand_id
1 'polypeptide(L)' 'MSETTTRIPWPPQKRSLVAILRGIRPDETEAVVAALVDIGFTAIEIPLN' A
#
# COMPACT_ATOMS: atom_id res chain seq x y z
N MET A 1 -8.07 22.02 26.76
CA MET A 1 -8.29 22.39 25.34
C MET A 1 -8.18 21.10 24.56
N SER A 2 -9.31 20.52 24.14
CA SER A 2 -9.29 19.22 23.45
C SER A 2 -8.91 19.44 21.99
N GLU A 3 -7.75 18.93 21.61
CA GLU A 3 -7.27 18.93 20.23
C GLU A 3 -8.20 18.04 19.39
N THR A 4 -8.87 18.61 18.40
CA THR A 4 -9.78 17.86 17.53
C THR A 4 -8.92 17.17 16.48
N THR A 5 -8.60 15.89 16.68
CA THR A 5 -7.88 15.08 15.69
C THR A 5 -8.65 15.07 14.36
N THR A 6 -8.15 15.80 13.37
CA THR A 6 -8.68 15.77 12.00
C THR A 6 -8.26 14.45 11.37
N ARG A 7 -9.22 13.53 11.17
CA ARG A 7 -8.98 12.28 10.42
C ARG A 7 -9.01 12.58 8.93
N ILE A 8 -7.91 12.30 8.23
CA ILE A 8 -7.88 12.32 6.77
C ILE A 8 -8.49 11.01 6.27
N PRO A 9 -9.53 11.05 5.43
CA PRO A 9 -10.13 9.83 4.88
C PRO A 9 -9.15 9.17 3.91
N TRP A 10 -9.13 7.83 3.93
CA TRP A 10 -8.38 7.06 2.95
C TRP A 10 -9.00 7.26 1.54
N PRO A 11 -8.19 7.26 0.46
CA PRO A 11 -8.73 7.35 -0.89
C PRO A 11 -9.77 6.26 -1.19
N PRO A 12 -10.79 6.53 -2.03
CA PRO A 12 -11.76 5.51 -2.42
C PRO A 12 -11.06 4.39 -3.19
N GLN A 13 -11.28 3.14 -2.77
CA GLN A 13 -10.66 1.97 -3.38
C GLN A 13 -11.71 0.92 -3.69
N LYS A 14 -11.53 0.15 -4.78
CA LYS A 14 -12.43 -0.96 -5.12
C LYS A 14 -12.47 -2.03 -4.03
N ARG A 15 -11.36 -2.20 -3.29
CA ARG A 15 -11.20 -3.13 -2.18
C ARG A 15 -10.40 -2.45 -1.08
N SER A 16 -10.82 -2.61 0.17
CA SER A 16 -10.09 -2.12 1.34
C SER A 16 -8.94 -3.07 1.71
N LEU A 17 -7.99 -3.25 0.78
CA LEU A 17 -6.84 -4.14 0.93
C LEU A 17 -5.54 -3.37 0.68
N VAL A 18 -4.48 -3.75 1.41
CA VAL A 18 -3.12 -3.25 1.24
C VAL A 18 -2.18 -4.45 1.15
N ALA A 19 -1.34 -4.50 0.12
CA ALA A 19 -0.28 -5.51 0.01
C ALA A 19 0.98 -5.00 0.72
N ILE A 20 1.54 -5.78 1.65
CA ILE A 20 2.76 -5.40 2.40
C ILE A 20 3.90 -6.32 1.97
N LEU A 21 4.90 -5.78 1.28
CA LEU A 21 6.02 -6.52 0.68
C LEU A 21 7.26 -6.46 1.58
N ARG A 22 7.20 -7.15 2.73
CA ARG A 22 8.34 -7.21 3.67
C ARG A 22 9.46 -8.11 3.15
N GLY A 23 10.70 -7.61 3.21
CA GLY A 23 11.88 -8.39 2.82
C GLY A 23 12.02 -8.64 1.33
N ILE A 24 11.24 -7.92 0.49
CA ILE A 24 11.40 -7.95 -0.95
C ILE A 24 12.76 -7.38 -1.33
N ARG A 25 13.46 -8.02 -2.26
CA ARG A 25 14.70 -7.46 -2.79
C ARG A 25 14.41 -6.36 -3.80
N PRO A 26 15.28 -5.33 -3.93
CA PRO A 26 15.09 -4.27 -4.92
C PRO A 26 14.94 -4.78 -6.36
N ASP A 27 15.69 -5.83 -6.73
CA ASP A 27 15.67 -6.43 -8.07
C ASP A 27 14.37 -7.19 -8.39
N GLU A 28 13.62 -7.62 -7.38
CA GLU A 28 12.33 -8.33 -7.57
C GLU A 28 11.11 -7.39 -7.50
N THR A 29 11.32 -6.17 -6.99
CA THR A 29 10.24 -5.25 -6.64
C THR A 29 9.35 -4.91 -7.83
N GLU A 30 9.96 -4.59 -8.97
CA GLU A 30 9.22 -4.19 -10.17
C GLU A 30 8.27 -5.29 -10.65
N ALA A 31 8.76 -6.53 -10.75
CA ALA A 31 7.98 -7.66 -11.22
C ALA A 31 6.80 -8.00 -10.28
N VAL A 32 7.03 -7.96 -8.96
CA VAL A 32 5.98 -8.26 -7.96
C VAL A 32 4.93 -7.16 -7.93
N VAL A 33 5.34 -5.88 -7.96
CA VAL A 33 4.41 -4.74 -7.95
C VAL A 33 3.56 -4.74 -9.22
N ALA A 34 4.15 -5.00 -10.39
CA ALA A 34 3.41 -5.09 -11.65
C ALA A 34 2.29 -6.15 -11.58
N ALA A 35 2.60 -7.35 -11.10
CA ALA A 35 1.62 -8.42 -10.96
C ALA A 35 0.46 -8.06 -10.00
N LEU A 36 0.75 -7.34 -8.91
CA LEU A 36 -0.28 -6.88 -7.97
C LEU A 36 -1.18 -5.81 -8.58
N VAL A 37 -0.61 -4.88 -9.34
CA VAL A 37 -1.37 -3.85 -10.06
C VAL A 37 -2.30 -4.49 -11.09
N ASP A 38 -1.81 -5.47 -11.86
CA ASP A 38 -2.58 -6.16 -12.90
C ASP A 38 -3.84 -6.86 -12.34
N ILE A 39 -3.76 -7.44 -11.14
CA ILE A 39 -4.92 -8.07 -10.47
C ILE A 39 -5.80 -7.06 -9.70
N GLY A 40 -5.41 -5.79 -9.68
CA GLY A 40 -6.21 -4.69 -9.17
C GLY A 40 -5.92 -4.26 -7.73
N PHE A 41 -4.72 -4.49 -7.20
CA PHE A 41 -4.28 -3.80 -5.99
C PHE A 41 -3.98 -2.33 -6.29
N THR A 42 -4.46 -1.46 -5.42
CA THR A 42 -4.29 0.00 -5.54
C THR A 42 -3.51 0.60 -4.37
N ALA A 43 -3.21 -0.20 -3.34
CA ALA A 43 -2.40 0.18 -2.20
C ALA A 43 -1.35 -0.91 -1.93
N ILE A 44 -0.07 -0.51 -1.98
CA ILE A 44 1.09 -1.37 -1.79
C ILE A 44 2.06 -0.64 -0.85
N GLU A 45 2.55 -1.34 0.17
CA GLU A 45 3.54 -0.86 1.13
C GLU A 45 4.83 -1.70 1.00
N ILE A 46 5.97 -1.02 0.94
CA ILE A 46 7.30 -1.66 0.92
C ILE A 46 8.09 -1.15 2.13
N PRO A 47 8.17 -1.94 3.21
CA PRO A 47 8.91 -1.55 4.41
C PRO A 47 10.43 -1.47 4.14
N LEU A 48 11.09 -0.42 4.63
CA LEU A 48 12.53 -0.16 4.43
C LEU A 48 13.44 -0.68 5.56
N ASN A 49 12.89 -1.53 6.44
CA ASN A 49 13.57 -2.04 7.64
C ASN A 49 14.63 -3.10 7.35
#